data_AF-A0A3E3DV23-F1
#
_entry.id   AF-A0A3E3DV23-F1
#
_cell.length_a   1.000
_cell.length_b   1.000
_cell.length_c   1.000
_cell.angle_alpha   90.00
_cell.angle_beta   90.00
_cell.angle_gamma   90.00
#
_symmetry.space_group_name_H-M   'P 1'
#
loop_
_entity.id
_entity.type
_entity.pdbx_description
1 polymer ?
#
loop_
_entity_poly.entity_id
_entity_poly.type
_entity_poly.pdbx_seq_one_letter_code
_entity_poly.pdbx_strand_id
1 'polypeptide(L)' 'MGVKGVWIIDRLQEVETCQDCRHFVQHYVKDYCGYEGYVECFAGHCLYPRMKDRKQRTKACKYFERGSYDDERQ' A
#
# COMPACT_ATOMS: atom_id res chain seq x y z
N MET A 1 18.96 -42.72 10.83
CA MET A 1 18.14 -41.89 11.75
C MET A 1 17.91 -40.57 11.04
N GLY A 2 16.66 -40.27 10.70
CA GLY A 2 16.30 -39.24 9.72
C GLY A 2 16.63 -37.82 10.17
N VAL A 3 17.22 -37.04 9.26
CA VAL A 3 17.33 -35.59 9.38
C VAL A 3 15.91 -35.03 9.42
N LYS A 4 15.53 -34.44 10.56
CA LYS A 4 14.24 -33.76 10.71
C LYS A 4 14.26 -32.55 9.78
N GLY A 5 13.54 -32.64 8.67
CA GLY A 5 13.27 -31.53 7.78
C GLY A 5 12.57 -30.42 8.57
N VAL A 6 13.30 -29.35 8.84
CA VAL A 6 12.73 -28.11 9.36
C VAL A 6 12.09 -27.41 8.18
N TRP A 7 10.77 -27.52 8.06
CA TRP A 7 9.99 -26.70 7.13
C TRP A 7 9.96 -25.28 7.68
N ILE A 8 10.99 -24.50 7.37
CA ILE A 8 10.98 -23.05 7.56
C ILE A 8 10.01 -22.48 6.51
N ILE A 9 8.71 -22.62 6.76
CA ILE A 9 7.73 -21.71 6.18
C ILE A 9 7.83 -20.43 7.01
N ASP A 10 8.91 -19.67 6.74
CA ASP A 10 9.12 -18.39 7.36
C ASP A 10 7.90 -17.53 7.04
N ARG A 11 7.27 -17.05 8.12
CA ARG A 11 6.05 -16.25 8.10
C ARG A 11 6.20 -15.13 7.07
N LEU A 12 5.37 -15.15 6.02
CA LEU A 12 5.08 -13.97 5.23
C LEU A 12 4.33 -13.01 6.15
N GLN A 13 5.07 -12.23 6.93
CA GLN A 13 4.49 -11.19 7.75
C GLN A 13 4.02 -10.09 6.81
N GLU A 14 2.71 -10.03 6.56
CA GLU A 14 2.10 -8.99 5.73
C GLU A 14 2.48 -7.62 6.29
N VAL A 15 3.36 -6.92 5.57
CA VAL A 15 3.79 -5.58 5.98
C VAL A 15 2.69 -4.61 5.62
N GLU A 16 2.14 -3.92 6.63
CA GLU A 16 1.20 -2.83 6.41
C GLU A 16 1.90 -1.69 5.65
N THR A 17 1.37 -1.36 4.49
CA THR A 17 1.94 -0.30 3.63
C THR A 17 1.04 0.93 3.59
N CYS A 18 1.56 2.03 3.06
CA CYS A 18 0.77 3.25 2.87
C CYS A 18 -0.46 3.01 2.01
N GLN A 19 -0.40 2.12 1.00
CA GLN A 19 -1.53 1.82 0.13
C GLN A 19 -2.75 1.27 0.90
N ASP A 20 -2.50 0.62 2.05
CA ASP A 20 -3.53 0.00 2.87
C ASP A 20 -4.13 0.99 3.90
N CYS A 21 -3.58 2.20 3.98
CA CYS A 21 -3.92 3.22 4.97
C CYS A 21 -4.97 4.19 4.45
N ARG A 22 -6.01 4.47 5.23
CA ARG A 22 -7.07 5.43 4.87
C ARG A 22 -6.56 6.87 4.71
N HIS A 23 -5.40 7.20 5.28
CA HIS A 23 -4.79 8.52 5.17
C HIS A 23 -3.89 8.70 3.95
N PHE A 24 -3.70 7.65 3.14
CA PHE A 24 -2.91 7.71 1.93
C PHE A 24 -3.80 8.03 0.72
N VAL A 25 -3.29 8.92 -0.13
CA VAL A 25 -3.89 9.27 -1.43
C VAL A 25 -2.87 8.93 -2.51
N GLN A 26 -3.25 7.98 -3.38
CA GLN A 26 -2.45 7.54 -4.52
C GLN A 26 -2.63 8.53 -5.67
N HIS A 27 -1.53 8.90 -6.33
CA HIS A 27 -1.60 9.64 -7.58
C HIS A 27 -1.78 8.67 -8.75
N TYR A 28 -2.67 9.05 -9.65
CA TYR A 28 -2.86 8.36 -10.90
C TYR A 28 -2.60 9.30 -12.06
N VAL A 29 -2.09 8.76 -13.15
CA VAL A 29 -1.91 9.49 -14.41
C VAL A 29 -2.75 8.81 -15.48
N LYS A 30 -3.24 9.59 -16.44
CA LYS A 30 -3.98 9.04 -17.58
C LYS A 30 -3.02 8.23 -18.44
N ASP A 31 -3.41 7.00 -18.77
CA ASP A 31 -2.66 6.18 -19.71
C ASP A 31 -3.00 6.59 -21.14
N TYR A 32 -1.98 6.89 -21.93
CA TYR A 32 -2.10 7.26 -23.34
C TYR A 32 -1.54 6.18 -24.28
N CYS A 33 -0.99 5.08 -23.72
CA CYS A 33 -0.31 4.02 -24.45
C CYS A 33 -1.23 2.87 -24.89
N GLY A 34 -2.56 3.05 -24.81
CA GLY A 34 -3.53 2.13 -25.43
C GLY A 34 -4.56 1.51 -24.50
N TYR A 35 -4.52 1.77 -23.19
CA TYR A 35 -5.59 1.42 -22.27
C TYR A 35 -6.39 2.67 -21.92
N GLU A 36 -7.71 2.65 -22.15
CA GLU A 36 -8.60 3.68 -21.62
C GLU A 36 -8.59 3.58 -20.09
N GLY A 37 -7.84 4.44 -19.41
CA GLY A 37 -7.78 4.39 -17.97
C GLY A 37 -6.75 5.30 -17.31
N TYR A 38 -6.64 5.10 -16.00
CA TYR A 38 -5.68 5.75 -15.13
C TYR A 38 -4.77 4.68 -14.54
N VAL A 39 -3.46 4.94 -14.55
CA VAL A 39 -2.45 4.04 -13.98
C VAL A 39 -1.77 4.72 -12.79
N GLU A 40 -1.39 3.91 -11.80
CA GLU A 40 -0.64 4.38 -10.65
C GLU A 40 0.72 4.94 -11.10
N CYS A 41 1.05 6.16 -10.69
CA CYS A 41 2.38 6.73 -10.98
C CYS A 41 3.40 6.47 -9.88
N PHE A 42 3.11 5.52 -8.97
CA PHE A 42 3.96 5.14 -7.84
C PHE A 42 4.36 6.31 -6.91
N ALA A 43 3.55 7.36 -6.90
CA ALA A 43 3.68 8.52 -6.01
C ALA A 43 2.33 8.79 -5.33
N GLY A 44 2.37 9.45 -4.18
CA GLY A 44 1.18 9.82 -3.44
C GLY A 44 1.54 10.57 -2.16
N HIS A 45 0.53 10.81 -1.34
CA HIS A 45 0.70 11.55 -0.10
C HIS A 45 0.07 10.83 1.09
N CYS A 46 0.78 10.82 2.21
CA CYS A 46 0.15 10.59 3.51
C CYS A 46 -0.31 11.94 4.05
N LEU A 47 -1.61 12.13 4.25
CA LEU A 47 -2.19 13.40 4.65
C LEU A 47 -2.13 13.64 6.17
N TYR A 48 -1.83 12.62 6.97
CA TYR A 48 -1.91 12.68 8.44
C TYR A 48 -0.54 12.55 9.15
N PRO A 49 -0.30 13.31 10.24
CA PRO A 49 -1.02 14.51 10.70
C PRO A 49 -0.71 15.76 9.87
N ARG A 50 0.24 15.65 8.94
CA ARG A 50 0.60 16.65 7.94
C ARG A 50 0.91 15.92 6.65
N MET A 51 0.70 16.59 5.52
CA MET A 51 1.02 16.08 4.19
C MET A 51 2.50 15.70 4.09
N LYS A 52 2.77 14.49 3.63
CA LYS A 52 4.12 13.96 3.38
C LYS A 52 4.12 13.19 2.07
N ASP A 53 5.18 13.33 1.30
CA ASP A 53 5.41 12.53 0.12
C ASP A 53 5.68 11.07 0.50
N ARG A 54 4.91 10.16 -0.11
CA ARG A 54 4.99 8.72 0.14
C ARG A 54 4.77 7.95 -1.17
N LYS A 55 5.25 6.72 -1.19
CA LYS A 55 4.91 5.74 -2.24
C LYS A 55 4.01 4.67 -1.65
N GLN A 56 3.12 4.09 -2.44
CA GLN A 56 2.13 3.10 -2.00
C GLN A 56 2.74 1.95 -1.17
N ARG A 57 3.86 1.35 -1.64
CA ARG A 57 4.55 0.22 -0.99
C ARG A 57 5.45 0.61 0.19
N THR A 58 5.48 1.89 0.55
CA THR A 58 6.23 2.33 1.73
C THR A 58 5.58 1.74 2.98
N LYS A 59 6.37 1.19 3.90
CA LYS A 59 5.85 0.73 5.20
C LYS A 59 5.05 1.86 5.86
N ALA A 60 3.85 1.54 6.34
CA ALA A 60 2.97 2.51 6.96
C ALA A 60 3.63 3.15 8.19
N CYS A 61 3.24 4.39 8.48
CA CYS A 61 3.73 5.09 9.65
C CYS A 61 2.94 4.70 10.91
N LYS A 62 3.36 5.20 12.08
CA LYS A 62 2.69 4.94 13.37
C LYS A 62 1.22 5.37 13.46
N TYR A 63 0.72 6.12 12.48
CA TYR A 63 -0.68 6.54 12.37
C TYR A 63 -1.42 5.71 11.31
N PHE A 64 -1.04 4.45 11.14
CA PHE A 64 -1.71 3.55 10.23
C PHE A 64 -3.13 3.29 10.71
N GLU A 65 -4.10 3.52 9.83
CA GLU A 65 -5.49 3.15 10.03
C GLU A 65 -5.94 2.46 8.74
N ARG A 66 -6.31 1.18 8.84
CA ARG A 66 -6.73 0.37 7.69
C ARG A 66 -7.92 1.05 7.00
N GLY A 67 -7.82 1.24 5.68
CA GLY A 67 -8.97 1.69 4.89
C GLY A 67 -10.05 0.60 4.80
N SER A 68 -11.31 0.93 5.06
CA SER A 68 -12.46 0.11 4.69
C SER A 68 -12.87 0.45 3.25
N TYR A 69 -13.16 -0.58 2.44
CA TYR A 69 -13.58 -0.41 1.04
C TYR A 69 -15.00 0.22 0.93
N ASP A 70 -15.73 0.31 2.05
CA ASP A 70 -17.12 0.77 2.15
C ASP A 70 -17.30 2.27 2.43
N ASP A 71 -16.22 3.06 2.54
CA ASP A 71 -16.35 4.49 2.76
C ASP A 71 -16.34 5.22 1.41
N GLU A 72 -17.50 5.80 1.06
CA GLU A 72 -17.74 6.65 -0.10
C GLU A 72 -16.72 7.80 -0.16
N ARG A 73 -15.53 7.52 -0.68
CA ARG A 73 -14.54 8.54 -1.04
C ARG A 73 -15.10 9.34 -2.21
N GLN A 74 -15.70 10.47 -1.85
CA GLN A 74 -16.21 11.55 -2.71
C GLN A 74 -15.28 11.87 -3.88
#